data_AF-A0A7X5SBS0-F1
#
_entry.id   AF-A0A7X5SBS0-F1
#
_cell.length_a   1.000
_cell.length_b   1.000
_cell.length_c   1.000
_cell.angle_alpha   90.00
_cell.angle_beta   90.00
_cell.angle_gamma   90.00
#
_symmetry.space_group_name_H-M   'P 1'
#
loop_
_entity.id
_entity.type
_entity.pdbx_description
1 polymer ?
#
loop_
_entity_poly.entity_id
_entity_poly.type
_entity_poly.pdbx_seq_one_letter_code
_entity_poly.pdbx_strand_id
1 'polypeptide(L)'
;DETTADGFSHRVDLRLRPFGTAGRVALSFTGMDQYFQREGRDWERYAWLKARAVAGDIDAGEAWLETLRPFVYRRYLDFTALDGLREMKAAITAEVARHDRLDDIKRGPGGIREIEFLAQSLQLIRGGREPSLRER
;
A
#
# COMPACT_ATOMS: atom_id res chain seq x y z
N ASP A 1 -19.13 -9.98 6.92
CA ASP A 1 -19.94 -10.21 5.70
C ASP A 1 -21.12 -11.07 6.08
N GLU A 2 -22.33 -10.60 5.80
CA GLU A 2 -23.56 -11.35 6.03
C GLU A 2 -23.81 -12.26 4.82
N THR A 3 -23.96 -13.57 5.07
CA THR A 3 -24.30 -14.53 4.02
C THR A 3 -25.81 -14.68 3.99
N THR A 4 -26.42 -14.22 2.92
CA THR A 4 -27.85 -14.34 2.64
C THR A 4 -28.14 -15.62 1.83
N ALA A 5 -29.40 -15.87 1.49
CA ALA A 5 -29.78 -16.96 0.57
C ALA A 5 -29.14 -16.79 -0.83
N ASP A 6 -28.85 -15.55 -1.23
CA ASP A 6 -28.18 -15.20 -2.49
C ASP A 6 -26.64 -15.15 -2.34
N GLY A 7 -26.11 -15.54 -1.18
CA GLY A 7 -24.69 -15.46 -0.85
C GLY A 7 -24.30 -14.09 -0.28
N PHE A 8 -23.09 -13.63 -0.60
CA PHE A 8 -22.54 -12.36 -0.17
C PHE A 8 -22.01 -11.59 -1.38
N SER A 9 -22.04 -10.26 -1.33
CA SER A 9 -21.53 -9.42 -2.43
C SER A 9 -20.00 -9.50 -2.54
N HIS A 10 -19.28 -9.06 -1.50
CA HIS A 10 -17.82 -9.11 -1.45
C HIS A 10 -17.33 -9.40 -0.05
N ARG A 11 -16.16 -10.05 0.04
CA ARG A 11 -15.39 -10.08 1.29
C ARG A 11 -14.63 -8.78 1.44
N VAL A 12 -14.88 -8.05 2.53
CA VAL A 12 -14.24 -6.75 2.78
C VAL A 12 -13.09 -6.91 3.76
N ASP A 13 -11.89 -6.51 3.33
CA ASP A 13 -10.69 -6.51 4.17
C ASP A 13 -10.30 -5.08 4.56
N LEU A 14 -10.49 -4.75 5.84
CA LEU A 14 -10.19 -3.42 6.39
C LEU A 14 -8.81 -3.34 7.06
N ARG A 15 -7.94 -4.35 6.91
CA ARG A 15 -6.69 -4.46 7.69
C ARG A 15 -5.60 -3.45 7.28
N LEU A 16 -5.73 -2.81 6.11
CA LEU A 16 -4.78 -1.80 5.62
C LEU A 16 -5.04 -0.39 6.17
N ARG A 17 -6.08 -0.18 6.97
CA ARG A 17 -6.35 1.12 7.61
C ARG A 17 -5.32 1.43 8.71
N PRO A 18 -5.12 2.71 9.07
CA PRO A 18 -4.31 3.09 10.23
C PRO A 18 -4.65 2.29 11.49
N PHE A 19 -3.63 1.87 12.23
CA PHE A 19 -3.73 0.98 13.41
C PHE A 19 -4.28 -0.43 13.12
N GLY A 20 -4.45 -0.80 11.85
CA GLY A 20 -4.86 -2.13 11.43
C GLY A 20 -6.16 -2.60 12.08
N THR A 21 -6.21 -3.86 12.52
CA THR A 21 -7.39 -4.45 13.17
C THR A 21 -7.79 -3.77 14.48
N ALA A 22 -6.85 -3.18 15.21
CA ALA A 22 -7.08 -2.47 16.47
C ALA A 22 -7.62 -1.04 16.27
N GLY A 23 -7.51 -0.50 15.06
CA GLY A 23 -7.97 0.84 14.72
C GLY A 23 -9.48 0.96 14.60
N ARG A 24 -9.98 2.19 14.72
CA ARG A 24 -11.36 2.53 14.33
C ARG A 24 -11.58 2.20 12.85
N VAL A 25 -12.81 1.84 12.49
CA VAL A 25 -13.17 1.55 11.10
C VAL A 25 -13.04 2.79 10.20
N ALA A 26 -13.32 3.97 10.76
CA ALA A 26 -13.17 5.24 10.08
C ALA A 26 -12.41 6.23 10.97
N LEU A 27 -11.63 7.10 10.33
CA LEU A 27 -10.88 8.19 10.93
C LEU A 27 -11.22 9.48 10.18
N SER A 28 -11.18 10.62 10.88
CA SER A 28 -11.21 11.91 10.21
C SER A 28 -9.91 12.12 9.43
N PHE A 29 -9.91 12.99 8.43
CA PHE A 29 -8.70 13.37 7.69
C PHE A 29 -7.59 13.85 8.64
N THR A 30 -7.92 14.69 9.62
CA THR A 30 -6.97 15.13 10.65
C THR A 30 -6.38 13.95 11.45
N GLY A 31 -7.18 12.94 11.78
CA GLY A 31 -6.70 11.75 12.47
C GLY A 31 -5.78 10.89 11.60
N MET A 32 -6.07 10.80 10.30
CA MET A 32 -5.22 10.11 9.34
C MET A 32 -3.89 10.86 9.13
N ASP A 33 -3.91 12.18 9.03
CA ASP A 33 -2.70 13.01 8.91
C ASP A 33 -1.77 12.82 10.11
N GLN A 34 -2.32 12.87 11.32
CA GLN A 34 -1.56 12.64 12.56
C GLN A 34 -0.94 11.24 12.58
N TYR A 35 -1.66 10.23 12.11
CA TYR A 35 -1.12 8.87 12.03
C TYR A 35 0.06 8.79 11.07
N PHE A 36 -0.10 9.22 9.81
CA PHE A 36 0.96 9.07 8.81
C PHE A 36 2.19 9.92 9.11
N GLN A 37 2.02 11.06 9.79
CA GLN A 37 3.14 11.90 10.24
C GLN A 37 3.95 11.26 11.37
N ARG A 38 3.31 10.49 12.26
CA ARG A 38 3.93 10.02 13.51
C ARG A 38 4.29 8.53 13.50
N GLU A 39 3.41 7.71 12.95
CA GLU A 39 3.44 6.24 13.06
C GLU A 39 3.59 5.54 11.70
N GLY A 40 3.49 6.28 10.59
CA GLY A 40 3.47 5.72 9.25
C GLY A 40 4.75 4.96 8.87
N ARG A 41 4.59 3.69 8.52
CA ARG A 41 5.70 2.76 8.21
C ARG A 41 6.01 2.69 6.71
N ASP A 42 7.19 2.19 6.38
CA ASP A 42 7.65 2.12 4.98
C ASP A 42 6.79 1.23 4.10
N TRP A 43 6.34 0.08 4.62
CA TRP A 43 5.41 -0.77 3.88
C TRP A 43 4.05 -0.11 3.65
N GLU A 44 3.63 0.85 4.49
CA GLU A 44 2.38 1.58 4.27
C GLU A 44 2.51 2.54 3.09
N ARG A 45 3.70 3.11 2.84
CA ARG A 45 3.94 3.90 1.62
C ARG A 45 3.73 3.07 0.37
N TYR A 46 4.20 1.82 0.38
CA TYR A 46 3.96 0.84 -0.68
C TYR A 46 2.47 0.54 -0.85
N ALA A 47 1.75 0.26 0.24
CA ALA A 47 0.32 -0.05 0.17
C ALA A 47 -0.52 1.13 -0.33
N TRP A 48 -0.22 2.34 0.14
CA TRP A 48 -0.96 3.57 -0.16
C TRP A 48 -0.66 4.16 -1.54
N LEU A 49 0.35 3.64 -2.26
CA LEU A 49 0.60 4.00 -3.65
C LEU A 49 -0.63 3.79 -4.54
N LYS A 50 -1.40 2.72 -4.28
CA LYS A 50 -2.60 2.35 -5.04
C LYS A 50 -3.89 2.94 -4.48
N ALA A 51 -3.83 3.79 -3.45
CA ALA A 51 -5.01 4.35 -2.83
C ALA A 51 -5.75 5.30 -3.78
N ARG A 52 -7.08 5.17 -3.84
CA ARG A 52 -7.97 6.07 -4.58
C ARG A 52 -9.32 6.14 -3.87
N ALA A 53 -10.00 7.27 -3.97
CA ALA A 53 -11.38 7.39 -3.51
C ALA A 53 -12.29 6.60 -4.48
N VAL A 54 -13.22 5.82 -3.93
CA VAL A 54 -14.11 4.94 -4.74
C VAL A 54 -15.59 5.08 -4.38
N ALA A 55 -15.91 5.77 -3.28
CA ALA A 55 -17.26 6.05 -2.84
C ALA A 55 -17.28 7.26 -1.89
N GLY A 56 -18.47 7.82 -1.65
CA GLY A 56 -18.65 9.01 -0.80
C GLY A 56 -18.34 10.31 -1.54
N ASP A 57 -17.77 11.28 -0.82
CA ASP A 57 -17.25 12.51 -1.41
C ASP A 57 -15.87 12.24 -2.05
N ILE A 58 -15.90 11.94 -3.35
CA ILE A 58 -14.70 11.59 -4.14
C ILE A 58 -13.72 12.76 -4.21
N ASP A 59 -14.22 13.98 -4.39
CA ASP A 59 -13.39 15.17 -4.54
C ASP A 59 -12.64 15.47 -3.24
N ALA A 60 -13.32 15.38 -2.10
CA ALA A 60 -12.67 15.52 -0.80
C ALA A 60 -11.65 14.41 -0.53
N GLY A 61 -11.97 13.17 -0.90
CA GLY A 61 -11.07 12.02 -0.75
C GLY A 61 -9.80 12.13 -1.58
N GLU A 62 -9.93 12.50 -2.86
CA GLU A 62 -8.78 12.72 -3.74
C GLU A 62 -7.97 13.95 -3.29
N ALA A 63 -8.62 15.04 -2.86
CA ALA A 63 -7.92 16.20 -2.31
C ALA A 63 -7.07 15.84 -1.09
N TRP A 64 -7.56 14.98 -0.20
CA TRP A 64 -6.76 14.48 0.92
C TRP A 64 -5.64 13.51 0.48
N LEU A 65 -5.87 12.66 -0.53
CA LEU A 65 -4.79 11.83 -1.08
C LEU A 65 -3.66 12.67 -1.69
N GLU A 66 -3.96 13.84 -2.25
CA GLU A 66 -2.95 14.80 -2.69
C GLU A 66 -2.10 15.32 -1.51
N THR A 67 -2.70 15.58 -0.35
CA THR A 67 -1.95 16.00 0.85
C THR A 67 -1.11 14.87 1.44
N LEU A 68 -1.49 13.60 1.21
CA LEU A 68 -0.73 12.42 1.63
C LEU A 68 0.48 12.13 0.72
N ARG A 69 0.56 12.70 -0.49
CA ARG A 69 1.66 12.43 -1.45
C ARG A 69 3.07 12.55 -0.87
N PRO A 70 3.42 13.52 0.00
CA PRO A 70 4.76 13.59 0.60
C PRO A 70 5.09 12.39 1.51
N PHE A 71 4.07 11.76 2.11
CA PHE A 71 4.23 10.49 2.82
C PHE A 71 4.49 9.33 1.84
N VAL A 72 3.77 9.24 0.73
CA VAL A 72 4.01 8.13 -0.23
C VAL A 72 5.32 8.32 -0.99
N TYR A 73 5.55 9.50 -1.55
CA TYR A 73 6.66 9.83 -2.45
C TYR A 73 7.65 10.77 -1.78
N ARG A 74 8.65 10.22 -1.08
CA ARG A 74 9.70 11.03 -0.43
C ARG A 74 10.52 11.77 -1.49
N ARG A 75 10.70 13.08 -1.30
CA ARG A 75 11.59 13.89 -2.18
C ARG A 75 13.07 13.53 -2.00
N TYR A 76 13.45 13.19 -0.76
CA TYR A 76 14.78 12.76 -0.38
C TYR A 76 14.71 11.33 0.13
N LEU A 77 15.53 10.47 -0.45
CA LEU A 77 15.63 9.07 -0.06
C LEU A 77 16.86 8.91 0.83
N ASP A 78 16.66 8.37 2.02
CA ASP A 78 17.73 8.03 2.96
C ASP A 78 17.98 6.51 2.97
N PHE A 79 19.02 6.08 3.68
CA PHE A 79 19.34 4.67 3.82
C PHE A 79 18.21 3.88 4.49
N THR A 80 17.50 4.49 5.44
CA THR A 80 16.35 3.85 6.12
C THR A 80 15.25 3.48 5.13
N ALA A 81 14.88 4.37 4.19
CA ALA A 81 13.89 4.07 3.17
C ALA A 81 14.33 2.91 2.24
N LEU A 82 15.62 2.85 1.89
CA LEU A 82 16.16 1.76 1.09
C LEU A 82 16.17 0.43 1.85
N ASP A 83 16.45 0.45 3.14
CA ASP A 83 16.42 -0.74 3.99
C ASP A 83 14.99 -1.27 4.14
N GLY A 84 13.98 -0.40 4.29
CA GLY A 84 12.57 -0.81 4.26
C GLY A 84 12.17 -1.54 2.96
N LEU A 85 12.64 -1.07 1.80
CA LEU A 85 12.43 -1.76 0.52
C LEU A 85 13.14 -3.13 0.48
N ARG A 86 14.37 -3.22 1.00
CA ARG A 86 15.12 -4.48 1.07
C ARG A 86 14.43 -5.51 1.97
N GLU A 87 13.93 -5.08 3.13
CA GLU A 87 13.17 -5.92 4.06
C GLU A 87 11.91 -6.48 3.39
N MET A 88 11.16 -5.63 2.67
CA MET A 88 9.99 -6.09 1.92
C MET A 88 10.36 -7.10 0.82
N LYS A 89 11.45 -6.87 0.06
CA LYS A 89 11.91 -7.84 -0.95
C LYS A 89 12.32 -9.16 -0.29
N ALA A 90 13.05 -9.11 0.82
CA ALA A 90 13.48 -10.29 1.54
C ALA A 90 12.29 -11.12 2.04
N ALA A 91 11.25 -10.47 2.58
CA ALA A 91 10.03 -11.13 3.01
C ALA A 91 9.30 -11.81 1.83
N ILE A 92 9.21 -11.15 0.67
CA ILE A 92 8.64 -11.72 -0.56
C ILE A 92 9.42 -12.98 -0.96
N THR A 93 10.74 -12.90 -1.07
CA THR A 93 11.62 -14.01 -1.48
C THR A 93 11.52 -15.19 -0.51
N ALA A 94 11.52 -14.92 0.80
CA ALA A 94 11.41 -15.96 1.83
C ALA A 94 10.05 -16.68 1.76
N GLU A 95 8.97 -15.97 1.44
CA GLU A 95 7.66 -16.59 1.25
C GLU A 95 7.62 -17.51 0.03
N VAL A 96 8.25 -17.12 -1.08
CA VAL A 96 8.34 -17.94 -2.30
C VAL A 96 9.11 -19.24 -2.01
N ALA A 97 10.27 -19.13 -1.35
CA ALA A 97 11.12 -20.27 -1.03
C ALA A 97 10.44 -21.30 -0.11
N ARG A 98 9.52 -20.87 0.76
CA ARG A 98 8.86 -21.74 1.75
C ARG A 98 7.77 -22.65 1.19
N HIS A 99 7.22 -22.37 0.02
CA HIS A 99 5.93 -22.95 -0.38
C HIS A 99 5.93 -23.69 -1.72
N ASP A 100 7.10 -23.94 -2.32
CA ASP A 100 7.27 -24.60 -3.62
C ASP A 100 6.17 -24.24 -4.65
N ARG A 101 5.97 -22.92 -4.82
CA ARG A 101 4.83 -22.35 -5.55
C ARG A 101 5.12 -22.18 -7.03
N LEU A 102 5.73 -23.18 -7.66
CA LEU A 102 6.14 -23.07 -9.07
C LEU A 102 4.95 -22.79 -10.00
N ASP A 103 3.76 -23.27 -9.64
CA ASP A 103 2.52 -23.06 -10.41
C ASP A 103 1.65 -21.87 -9.91
N ASP A 104 2.09 -21.10 -8.89
CA ASP A 104 1.34 -19.93 -8.41
C ASP A 104 1.67 -18.69 -9.25
N ILE A 105 0.77 -18.33 -10.17
CA ILE A 105 0.92 -17.17 -11.07
C ILE A 105 1.17 -15.86 -10.30
N LYS A 106 0.62 -15.70 -9.10
CA LYS A 106 0.74 -14.46 -8.33
C LYS A 106 2.01 -14.44 -7.49
N ARG A 107 2.30 -15.54 -6.78
CA ARG A 107 3.28 -15.60 -5.69
C ARG A 107 4.49 -16.50 -5.99
N GLY A 108 4.50 -17.20 -7.11
CA GLY A 108 5.65 -17.96 -7.59
C GLY A 108 6.79 -17.05 -8.10
N PRO A 109 7.97 -17.63 -8.38
CA PRO A 109 9.09 -16.88 -8.96
C PRO A 109 8.69 -16.18 -10.27
N GLY A 110 9.00 -14.89 -10.41
CA GLY A 110 8.62 -14.10 -11.58
C GLY A 110 7.13 -13.77 -11.69
N GLY A 111 6.32 -14.11 -10.68
CA GLY A 111 4.87 -13.89 -10.68
C GLY A 111 4.45 -12.42 -10.54
N ILE A 112 3.14 -12.18 -10.61
CA ILE A 112 2.54 -10.83 -10.58
C ILE A 112 3.07 -9.97 -9.42
N ARG A 113 3.22 -10.57 -8.22
CA ARG A 113 3.68 -9.83 -7.05
C ARG A 113 5.11 -9.32 -7.18
N GLU A 114 6.00 -10.06 -7.84
CA GLU A 114 7.38 -9.60 -8.03
C GLU A 114 7.47 -8.43 -9.02
N ILE A 115 6.65 -8.48 -10.08
CA ILE A 115 6.53 -7.40 -11.06
C ILE A 115 5.94 -6.14 -10.39
N GLU A 116 4.87 -6.31 -9.61
CA GLU A 116 4.27 -5.22 -8.83
C GLU A 116 5.29 -4.60 -7.88
N PHE A 117 6.03 -5.44 -7.16
CA PHE A 117 7.05 -4.97 -6.23
C PHE A 117 8.14 -4.17 -6.94
N LEU A 118 8.61 -4.62 -8.11
CA LEU A 118 9.60 -3.90 -8.90
C LEU A 118 9.08 -2.53 -9.34
N ALA A 119 7.88 -2.49 -9.94
CA ALA A 119 7.28 -1.25 -10.42
C ALA A 119 7.07 -0.24 -9.28
N GLN A 120 6.42 -0.67 -8.19
CA GLN A 120 6.13 0.20 -7.05
C GLN A 120 7.38 0.64 -6.31
N SER A 121 8.42 -0.20 -6.23
CA SER A 121 9.71 0.21 -5.67
C SER A 121 10.35 1.34 -6.47
N LEU A 122 10.29 1.28 -7.80
CA LEU A 122 10.78 2.37 -8.66
C LEU A 122 9.97 3.66 -8.44
N GLN A 123 8.64 3.55 -8.30
CA GLN A 123 7.78 4.68 -7.97
C GLN A 123 8.11 5.29 -6.60
N LEU A 124 8.39 4.47 -5.58
CA LEU A 124 8.79 4.98 -4.25
C LEU A 124 10.16 5.66 -4.26
N ILE A 125 11.12 5.13 -5.03
CA ILE A 125 12.48 5.68 -5.14
C ILE A 125 12.49 7.00 -5.94
N ARG A 126 11.74 7.07 -7.04
CA ARG A 126 11.86 8.15 -8.04
C ARG A 126 10.66 9.08 -8.07
N GLY A 127 9.48 8.63 -7.66
CA GLY A 127 8.23 9.40 -7.73
C GLY A 127 8.28 10.72 -6.96
N GLY A 128 9.12 10.84 -5.92
CA GLY A 128 9.32 12.12 -5.24
C GLY A 128 9.88 13.24 -6.13
N ARG A 129 10.67 12.87 -7.16
CA ARG A 129 11.32 13.80 -8.10
C ARG A 129 10.73 13.75 -9.51
N GLU A 130 10.06 12.65 -9.86
CA GLU A 130 9.51 12.39 -11.19
C GLU A 130 7.99 12.21 -11.07
N PRO A 131 7.17 13.28 -11.22
CA PRO A 131 5.72 13.21 -11.04
C PRO A 131 5.00 12.24 -11.99
N SER A 132 5.56 11.97 -13.17
CA SER A 132 5.03 10.97 -14.12
C SER A 132 5.04 9.55 -13.55
N LEU A 133 5.87 9.26 -12.55
CA LEU A 133 5.90 7.96 -11.88
C LEU A 133 4.87 7.86 -10.73
N ARG A 134 3.98 8.85 -10.58
CA ARG A 134 2.92 8.84 -9.56
C ARG A 134 1.58 8.38 -10.11
N GLU A 135 1.55 7.91 -11.36
CA GLU A 135 0.35 7.32 -11.95
C GLU A 135 -0.05 6.05 -11.17
N ARG A 136 -1.36 5.91 -10.99
CA ARG A 136 -2.00 4.83 -10.22
C ARG A 136 -2.71 3.89 -11.17
#